data_AF-A0A521KHA7-F1
#
_entry.id   AF-A0A521KHA7-F1
#
_cell.length_a   1.000
_cell.length_b   1.000
_cell.length_c   1.000
_cell.angle_alpha   90.00
_cell.angle_beta   90.00
_cell.angle_gamma   90.00
#
_symmetry.space_group_name_H-M   'P 1'
#
loop_
_entity.id
_entity.type
_entity.pdbx_description
1 polymer ?
#
loop_
_entity_poly.entity_id
_entity_poly.type
_entity_poly.pdbx_seq_one_letter_code
_entity_poly.pdbx_strand_id
1 'polypeptide(L)'
;MKLTHWMFSGLALGAGFAPPAQAPSAGAAAQAAPRATPSELEAAYKALEKEFAEARRAYQLALVAKHEERKQQGRELTAEDRAGDPAPLFVPRFRAFAQLAKGTEWGGLALLKALELARDQVDLAWLSELVDVYANDPVVGVRAAERLGSMAWTIGSEAAEGTLRRILARTVRTEVQAAATYSLAAALTTAESLPGKEPGVNTPEREAEAKRLLALVVEKHATTKYAEQAKGALFELEHLGIGKTAPEFETVDENGKAWRLSDYRGKVTIIDFWGYW
;
A
#
# COMPACT_ATOMS: atom_id res chain seq x y z
N MET A 1 40.25 -65.57 -7.22
CA MET A 1 41.14 -66.18 -8.22
C MET A 1 40.82 -67.67 -8.35
N LYS A 2 39.98 -68.04 -9.34
CA LYS A 2 40.00 -69.31 -10.10
C LYS A 2 38.74 -69.38 -10.95
N LEU A 3 38.97 -69.36 -12.26
CA LEU A 3 38.02 -69.52 -13.34
C LEU A 3 37.38 -70.91 -13.33
N THR A 4 36.11 -70.99 -13.72
CA THR A 4 35.52 -72.19 -14.31
C THR A 4 34.67 -71.76 -15.51
N HIS A 5 35.07 -72.20 -16.70
CA HIS A 5 34.32 -72.09 -17.95
C HIS A 5 33.26 -73.19 -18.01
N TRP A 6 32.05 -72.87 -18.47
CA TRP A 6 31.13 -73.83 -19.09
C TRP A 6 30.41 -73.20 -20.30
N MET A 7 30.02 -74.11 -21.18
CA MET A 7 29.83 -73.98 -22.62
C MET A 7 28.57 -73.24 -23.09
N PHE A 8 28.66 -72.80 -24.34
CA PHE A 8 27.58 -72.37 -25.23
C PHE A 8 26.44 -73.40 -25.33
N SER A 9 25.20 -72.91 -25.39
CA SER A 9 24.12 -73.52 -26.16
C SER A 9 23.30 -72.40 -26.78
N GLY A 10 23.18 -72.43 -28.10
CA GLY A 10 22.55 -71.39 -28.89
C GLY A 10 21.03 -71.46 -28.85
N LEU A 11 20.41 -70.32 -29.14
CA LEU A 11 19.11 -70.25 -29.76
C LEU A 11 19.11 -69.02 -30.68
N ALA A 12 18.99 -69.26 -31.98
CA ALA A 12 18.70 -68.23 -32.96
C ALA A 12 17.20 -67.90 -32.90
N LEU A 13 16.87 -66.62 -32.76
CA LEU A 13 15.57 -66.09 -33.14
C LEU A 13 15.78 -64.65 -33.61
N GLY A 14 15.46 -64.44 -34.89
CA GLY A 14 15.59 -63.15 -35.54
C GLY A 14 14.64 -62.12 -34.96
N ALA A 15 15.08 -60.87 -34.96
CA ALA A 15 14.24 -59.70 -34.86
C ALA A 15 14.94 -58.55 -35.60
N GLY A 16 14.12 -57.72 -36.26
CA GLY A 16 14.51 -56.86 -37.36
C GLY A 16 15.56 -55.78 -37.04
N PHE A 17 16.18 -55.33 -38.12
CA PHE A 17 16.99 -54.12 -38.20
C PHE A 17 16.19 -52.92 -37.66
N ALA A 18 16.56 -52.39 -36.50
CA ALA A 18 16.14 -51.07 -36.05
C ALA A 18 17.16 -50.04 -36.56
N PRO A 19 16.75 -48.93 -37.21
CA PRO A 19 17.67 -47.85 -37.54
C PRO A 19 18.18 -47.18 -36.24
N PRO A 20 19.37 -46.55 -36.27
CA PRO A 20 19.93 -45.92 -35.08
C PRO A 20 18.98 -44.86 -34.53
N ALA A 21 18.73 -44.93 -33.23
CA ALA A 21 17.93 -43.97 -32.49
C ALA A 21 18.42 -42.55 -32.79
N GLN A 22 17.57 -41.75 -33.44
CA GLN A 22 17.75 -40.31 -33.49
C GLN A 22 17.74 -39.80 -32.05
N ALA A 23 18.81 -39.11 -31.67
CA ALA A 23 18.82 -38.33 -30.45
C ALA A 23 17.59 -37.40 -30.45
N PRO A 24 16.83 -37.30 -29.35
CA PRO A 24 15.68 -36.42 -29.30
C PRO A 24 16.14 -35.00 -29.62
N SER A 25 15.59 -34.44 -30.68
CA SER A 25 15.81 -33.05 -31.08
C SER A 25 15.53 -32.14 -29.88
N ALA A 26 16.49 -31.29 -29.56
CA ALA A 26 16.32 -30.16 -28.64
C ALA A 26 15.22 -29.24 -29.19
N GLY A 27 13.99 -29.54 -28.81
CA GLY A 27 12.78 -28.90 -29.33
C GLY A 27 11.54 -29.25 -28.50
N ALA A 28 11.73 -29.62 -27.24
CA ALA A 28 10.65 -29.53 -26.27
C ALA A 28 10.64 -28.07 -25.78
N ALA A 29 9.90 -27.22 -26.49
CA ALA A 29 9.46 -25.96 -25.92
C ALA A 29 8.91 -26.27 -24.53
N ALA A 30 9.53 -25.68 -23.50
CA ALA A 30 8.95 -25.67 -22.17
C ALA A 30 7.53 -25.13 -22.33
N GLN A 31 6.53 -26.01 -22.29
CA GLN A 31 5.15 -25.60 -22.20
C GLN A 31 5.06 -24.85 -20.87
N ALA A 32 5.12 -23.52 -20.94
CA ALA A 32 4.78 -22.67 -19.82
C ALA A 32 3.43 -23.18 -19.32
N ALA A 33 3.36 -23.53 -18.03
CA ALA A 33 2.11 -23.92 -17.40
C ALA A 33 1.02 -22.92 -17.82
N PRO A 34 -0.22 -23.39 -18.11
CA PRO A 34 -1.28 -22.48 -18.54
C PRO A 34 -1.40 -21.36 -17.52
N ARG A 35 -1.16 -20.12 -17.98
CA ARG A 35 -1.32 -18.94 -17.12
C ARG A 35 -2.79 -18.90 -16.70
N ALA A 36 -3.03 -18.79 -15.39
CA ALA A 36 -4.37 -18.65 -14.85
C ALA A 36 -5.12 -17.51 -15.57
N THR A 37 -6.38 -17.76 -15.89
CA THR A 37 -7.26 -16.78 -16.52
C THR A 37 -7.53 -15.60 -15.58
N PRO A 38 -7.93 -14.42 -16.10
CA PRO A 38 -8.27 -13.27 -15.25
C PRO A 38 -9.33 -13.59 -14.19
N SER A 39 -10.33 -14.41 -14.53
CA SER A 39 -11.39 -14.82 -13.59
C SER A 39 -10.87 -15.76 -12.49
N GLU A 40 -9.91 -16.64 -12.80
CA GLU A 40 -9.29 -17.52 -11.80
C GLU A 40 -8.40 -16.72 -10.83
N LEU A 41 -7.65 -15.74 -11.35
CA LEU A 41 -6.85 -14.83 -10.53
C LEU A 41 -7.72 -13.98 -9.62
N GLU A 42 -8.84 -13.44 -10.12
CA GLU A 42 -9.81 -12.71 -9.32
C GLU A 42 -10.37 -13.57 -8.17
N ALA A 43 -10.85 -14.78 -8.49
CA ALA A 43 -11.42 -15.68 -7.50
C ALA A 43 -10.39 -16.07 -6.43
N ALA A 44 -9.15 -16.37 -6.84
CA ALA A 44 -8.07 -16.72 -5.92
C ALA A 44 -7.65 -15.54 -5.04
N TYR A 45 -7.58 -14.32 -5.58
CA TYR A 45 -7.31 -13.11 -4.81
C TYR A 45 -8.40 -12.86 -3.76
N LYS A 46 -9.67 -12.89 -4.17
CA LYS A 46 -10.82 -12.68 -3.26
C LYS A 46 -10.90 -13.74 -2.17
N ALA A 47 -10.56 -14.99 -2.48
CA ALA A 47 -10.49 -16.06 -1.50
C ALA A 47 -9.39 -15.78 -0.45
N LEU A 48 -8.20 -15.37 -0.89
CA LEU A 48 -7.09 -15.02 0.01
C LEU A 48 -7.41 -13.79 0.88
N GLU A 49 -8.06 -12.77 0.31
CA GLU A 49 -8.52 -11.58 1.04
C GLU A 49 -9.58 -11.95 2.09
N LYS A 50 -10.55 -12.79 1.74
CA LYS A 50 -11.58 -13.26 2.66
C LYS A 50 -10.97 -14.03 3.83
N GLU A 51 -10.04 -14.94 3.56
CA GLU A 51 -9.35 -15.70 4.61
C GLU A 51 -8.59 -14.78 5.57
N PHE A 52 -7.89 -13.78 5.04
CA PHE A 52 -7.22 -12.77 5.86
C PHE A 52 -8.23 -11.97 6.70
N ALA A 53 -9.34 -11.53 6.10
CA ALA A 53 -10.36 -10.75 6.80
C ALA A 53 -11.01 -11.54 7.94
N GLU A 54 -11.27 -12.83 7.76
CA GLU A 54 -11.80 -13.72 8.79
C GLU A 54 -10.79 -13.90 9.94
N ALA A 55 -9.53 -14.19 9.61
CA ALA A 55 -8.45 -14.30 10.61
C ALA A 55 -8.27 -12.99 11.39
N ARG A 56 -8.29 -11.84 10.70
CA ARG A 56 -8.15 -10.52 11.33
C ARG A 56 -9.33 -10.20 12.22
N ARG A 57 -10.56 -10.50 11.79
CA ARG A 57 -11.77 -10.31 12.60
C ARG A 57 -11.72 -11.14 13.88
N ALA A 58 -11.35 -12.41 13.78
CA ALA A 58 -11.21 -13.28 14.95
C ALA A 58 -10.17 -12.73 15.94
N TYR A 59 -9.00 -12.32 15.44
CA TYR A 59 -7.96 -11.69 16.25
C TYR A 59 -8.44 -10.39 16.91
N GLN A 60 -9.12 -9.49 16.19
CA GLN A 60 -9.63 -8.23 16.74
C GLN A 60 -10.67 -8.47 17.84
N LEU A 61 -11.60 -9.42 17.67
CA LEU A 61 -12.57 -9.76 18.71
C LEU A 61 -11.87 -10.28 19.97
N ALA A 62 -10.87 -11.14 19.82
CA ALA A 62 -10.08 -11.63 20.95
C ALA A 62 -9.30 -10.49 21.64
N LEU A 63 -8.72 -9.58 20.87
CA LEU A 63 -7.95 -8.45 21.41
C LEU A 63 -8.85 -7.45 22.16
N VAL A 64 -10.07 -7.17 21.68
CA VAL A 64 -11.03 -6.32 22.38
C VAL A 64 -11.44 -6.95 23.71
N ALA A 65 -11.76 -8.26 23.72
CA ALA A 65 -12.08 -8.95 24.96
C ALA A 65 -10.90 -8.90 25.95
N LYS A 66 -9.66 -9.07 25.46
CA LYS A 66 -8.46 -8.96 26.27
C LYS A 66 -8.23 -7.53 26.79
N HIS A 67 -8.51 -6.52 25.98
CA HIS A 67 -8.41 -5.12 26.37
C HIS A 67 -9.36 -4.79 27.52
N GLU A 68 -10.61 -5.25 27.45
CA GLU A 68 -11.59 -5.07 28.54
C GLU A 68 -11.16 -5.80 29.82
N GLU A 69 -10.65 -7.03 29.71
CA GLU A 69 -10.10 -7.77 30.86
C GLU A 69 -8.94 -7.01 31.54
N ARG A 70 -7.98 -6.50 30.74
CA ARG A 70 -6.83 -5.72 31.24
C ARG A 70 -7.28 -4.42 31.89
N LYS A 71 -8.23 -3.71 31.27
CA LYS A 71 -8.80 -2.46 31.78
C LYS A 71 -9.48 -2.64 33.14
N GLN A 72 -10.22 -3.73 33.34
CA GLN A 72 -10.81 -4.07 34.65
C GLN A 72 -9.75 -4.33 35.74
N GLN A 73 -8.56 -4.78 35.33
CA GLN A 73 -7.40 -4.97 36.21
C GLN A 73 -6.55 -3.70 36.39
N GLY A 74 -6.94 -2.56 35.80
CA GLY A 74 -6.15 -1.33 35.80
C GLY A 74 -4.83 -1.45 35.03
N ARG A 75 -4.79 -2.31 34.00
CA ARG A 75 -3.60 -2.60 33.18
C ARG A 75 -3.85 -2.25 31.73
N GLU A 76 -2.77 -1.93 31.01
CA GLU A 76 -2.79 -1.79 29.55
C GLU A 76 -2.51 -3.13 28.85
N LEU A 77 -2.77 -3.19 27.54
CA LEU A 77 -2.39 -4.31 26.69
C LEU A 77 -0.87 -4.41 26.56
N THR A 78 -0.33 -5.62 26.65
CA THR A 78 1.11 -5.90 26.45
C THR A 78 1.42 -6.31 25.01
N ALA A 79 2.70 -6.51 24.69
CA ALA A 79 3.11 -7.03 23.39
C ALA A 79 2.63 -8.48 23.21
N GLU A 80 2.63 -9.29 24.27
CA GLU A 80 2.12 -10.66 24.24
C GLU A 80 0.61 -10.71 24.00
N ASP A 81 -0.18 -9.77 24.53
CA ASP A 81 -1.62 -9.70 24.24
C ASP A 81 -1.88 -9.41 22.75
N ARG A 82 -0.96 -8.70 22.10
CA ARG A 82 -1.01 -8.40 20.67
C ARG A 82 -0.39 -9.52 19.83
N ALA A 83 0.23 -10.52 20.45
CA ALA A 83 0.77 -11.68 19.73
C ALA A 83 -0.35 -12.43 19.01
N GLY A 84 -0.03 -13.07 17.88
CA GLY A 84 -1.02 -13.75 17.06
C GLY A 84 -1.77 -12.84 16.07
N ASP A 85 -1.28 -11.62 15.82
CA ASP A 85 -1.69 -10.85 14.64
C ASP A 85 -1.50 -11.73 13.39
N PRO A 86 -2.53 -11.93 12.55
CA PRO A 86 -2.38 -12.73 11.34
C PRO A 86 -1.49 -12.09 10.26
N ALA A 87 -1.25 -10.77 10.29
CA ALA A 87 -0.55 -10.07 9.21
C ALA A 87 0.80 -10.72 8.81
N PRO A 88 1.71 -11.11 9.73
CA PRO A 88 2.97 -11.76 9.37
C PRO A 88 2.81 -13.10 8.63
N LEU A 89 1.71 -13.83 8.84
CA LEU A 89 1.41 -15.08 8.13
C LEU A 89 0.90 -14.83 6.70
N PHE A 90 0.28 -13.67 6.47
CA PHE A 90 -0.35 -13.33 5.20
C PHE A 90 0.54 -12.49 4.27
N VAL A 91 1.48 -11.71 4.80
CA VAL A 91 2.49 -10.97 3.99
C VAL A 91 3.17 -11.88 2.94
N PRO A 92 3.78 -13.03 3.30
CA PRO A 92 4.43 -13.89 2.31
C PRO A 92 3.44 -14.52 1.33
N ARG A 93 2.19 -14.76 1.74
CA ARG A 93 1.14 -15.33 0.87
C ARG A 93 0.68 -14.34 -0.19
N PHE A 94 0.43 -13.09 0.21
CA PHE A 94 0.12 -12.02 -0.75
C PHE A 94 1.32 -11.72 -1.66
N ARG A 95 2.57 -11.82 -1.18
CA ARG A 95 3.75 -11.70 -2.04
C ARG A 95 3.86 -12.84 -3.04
N ALA A 96 3.65 -14.08 -2.62
CA ALA A 96 3.65 -15.23 -3.53
C ALA A 96 2.57 -15.09 -4.61
N PHE A 97 1.36 -14.66 -4.22
CA PHE A 97 0.30 -14.36 -5.17
C PHE A 97 0.68 -13.22 -6.12
N ALA A 98 1.25 -12.12 -5.62
CA ALA A 98 1.68 -11.00 -6.43
C ALA A 98 2.72 -11.39 -7.50
N GLN A 99 3.64 -12.30 -7.16
CA GLN A 99 4.61 -12.84 -8.11
C GLN A 99 3.96 -13.75 -9.15
N LEU A 100 3.04 -14.62 -8.72
CA LEU A 100 2.30 -15.51 -9.63
C LEU A 100 1.43 -14.72 -10.63
N ALA A 101 0.78 -13.66 -10.16
CA ALA A 101 -0.13 -12.83 -10.94
C ALA A 101 0.54 -11.55 -11.49
N LYS A 102 1.87 -11.52 -11.56
CA LYS A 102 2.63 -10.31 -11.94
C LYS A 102 2.21 -9.75 -13.29
N GLY A 103 2.00 -8.44 -13.35
CA GLY A 103 1.57 -7.73 -14.55
C GLY A 103 0.05 -7.75 -14.78
N THR A 104 -0.72 -8.34 -13.85
CA THR A 104 -2.18 -8.24 -13.81
C THR A 104 -2.63 -7.33 -12.68
N GLU A 105 -3.83 -6.76 -12.78
CA GLU A 105 -4.44 -5.95 -11.71
C GLU A 105 -4.37 -6.67 -10.35
N TRP A 106 -4.72 -7.96 -10.32
CA TRP A 106 -4.72 -8.77 -9.10
C TRP A 106 -3.33 -8.99 -8.50
N GLY A 107 -2.29 -9.10 -9.34
CA GLY A 107 -0.91 -9.13 -8.88
C GLY A 107 -0.50 -7.81 -8.22
N GLY A 108 -0.93 -6.69 -8.80
CA GLY A 108 -0.70 -5.36 -8.24
C GLY A 108 -1.44 -5.13 -6.93
N LEU A 109 -2.73 -5.52 -6.86
CA LEU A 109 -3.54 -5.44 -5.64
C LEU A 109 -2.99 -6.33 -4.52
N ALA A 110 -2.45 -7.52 -4.84
CA ALA A 110 -1.78 -8.36 -3.85
C ALA A 110 -0.46 -7.77 -3.36
N LEU A 111 0.31 -7.12 -4.24
CA LEU A 111 1.52 -6.41 -3.84
C LEU A 111 1.19 -5.24 -2.89
N LEU A 112 0.18 -4.45 -3.22
CA LEU A 112 -0.31 -3.38 -2.35
C LEU A 112 -0.78 -3.91 -1.00
N LYS A 113 -1.48 -5.05 -0.97
CA LYS A 113 -1.91 -5.68 0.28
C LYS A 113 -0.71 -6.16 1.10
N ALA A 114 0.29 -6.78 0.47
CA ALA A 114 1.51 -7.18 1.17
C ALA A 114 2.25 -5.98 1.78
N LEU A 115 2.35 -4.86 1.06
CA LEU A 115 2.94 -3.61 1.55
C LEU A 115 2.15 -3.04 2.73
N GLU A 116 0.81 -3.12 2.69
CA GLU A 116 -0.05 -2.68 3.78
C GLU A 116 0.22 -3.48 5.07
N LEU A 117 0.32 -4.80 4.94
CA LEU A 117 0.48 -5.71 6.07
C LEU A 117 1.91 -5.76 6.63
N ALA A 118 2.92 -5.48 5.81
CA ALA A 118 4.32 -5.51 6.23
C ALA A 118 4.69 -4.40 7.22
N ARG A 119 3.91 -3.31 7.28
CA ARG A 119 4.17 -2.14 8.17
C ARG A 119 5.62 -1.67 8.05
N ASP A 120 6.42 -1.75 9.11
CA ASP A 120 7.82 -1.34 9.17
C ASP A 120 8.80 -2.29 8.48
N GLN A 121 8.35 -3.49 8.07
CA GLN A 121 9.16 -4.48 7.37
C GLN A 121 9.10 -4.35 5.84
N VAL A 122 8.77 -3.15 5.32
CA VAL A 122 8.66 -2.91 3.89
C VAL A 122 10.05 -2.90 3.23
N ASP A 123 10.21 -3.78 2.25
CA ASP A 123 11.37 -3.80 1.36
C ASP A 123 11.20 -2.78 0.22
N LEU A 124 12.16 -1.87 0.07
CA LEU A 124 12.16 -0.85 -0.99
C LEU A 124 12.16 -1.45 -2.41
N ALA A 125 12.61 -2.69 -2.57
CA ALA A 125 12.51 -3.42 -3.84
C ALA A 125 11.04 -3.64 -4.24
N TRP A 126 10.13 -3.82 -3.28
CA TRP A 126 8.70 -4.02 -3.54
C TRP A 126 8.05 -2.73 -4.05
N LEU A 127 8.50 -1.58 -3.53
CA LEU A 127 8.08 -0.27 -4.05
C LEU A 127 8.56 -0.05 -5.48
N SER A 128 9.80 -0.46 -5.78
CA SER A 128 10.32 -0.38 -7.14
C SER A 128 9.55 -1.28 -8.11
N GLU A 129 9.23 -2.52 -7.69
CA GLU A 129 8.36 -3.42 -8.46
C GLU A 129 6.96 -2.82 -8.71
N LEU A 130 6.35 -2.20 -7.69
CA LEU A 130 5.05 -1.55 -7.81
C LEU A 130 5.06 -0.48 -8.90
N VAL A 131 6.10 0.36 -8.90
CA VAL A 131 6.27 1.43 -9.89
C VAL A 131 6.56 0.87 -11.28
N ASP A 132 7.52 -0.04 -11.39
CA ASP A 132 8.02 -0.51 -12.69
C ASP A 132 6.97 -1.30 -13.47
N VAL A 133 6.08 -2.01 -12.76
CA VAL A 133 5.08 -2.88 -13.39
C VAL A 133 3.72 -2.20 -13.47
N TYR A 134 3.32 -1.41 -12.47
CA TYR A 134 1.91 -0.99 -12.30
C TYR A 134 1.67 0.52 -12.36
N ALA A 135 2.67 1.36 -12.60
CA ALA A 135 2.45 2.82 -12.67
C ALA A 135 1.44 3.27 -13.75
N ASN A 136 1.21 2.46 -14.79
CA ASN A 136 0.24 2.76 -15.86
C ASN A 136 -1.07 1.97 -15.74
N ASP A 137 -1.20 1.12 -14.72
CA ASP A 137 -2.45 0.43 -14.42
C ASP A 137 -3.43 1.44 -13.77
N PRO A 138 -4.66 1.58 -14.30
CA PRO A 138 -5.59 2.61 -13.84
C PRO A 138 -6.11 2.39 -12.42
N VAL A 139 -6.11 1.16 -11.93
CA VAL A 139 -6.59 0.82 -10.58
C VAL A 139 -5.41 0.75 -9.61
N VAL A 140 -4.40 -0.05 -9.95
CA VAL A 140 -3.24 -0.28 -9.10
C VAL A 140 -2.40 0.98 -8.99
N GLY A 141 -2.20 1.73 -10.08
CA GLY A 141 -1.40 2.97 -10.08
C GLY A 141 -2.00 4.04 -9.17
N VAL A 142 -3.33 4.20 -9.19
CA VAL A 142 -4.04 5.14 -8.31
C VAL A 142 -3.89 4.72 -6.84
N ARG A 143 -4.17 3.45 -6.52
CA ARG A 143 -4.05 2.94 -5.15
C ARG A 143 -2.62 2.98 -4.64
N ALA A 144 -1.64 2.75 -5.52
CA ALA A 144 -0.22 2.88 -5.19
C ALA A 144 0.15 4.30 -4.79
N ALA A 145 -0.27 5.30 -5.58
CA ALA A 145 -0.04 6.70 -5.28
C ALA A 145 -0.68 7.12 -3.94
N GLU A 146 -1.96 6.81 -3.75
CA GLU A 146 -2.68 7.10 -2.50
C GLU A 146 -1.98 6.46 -1.29
N ARG A 147 -1.58 5.19 -1.43
CA ARG A 147 -0.93 4.45 -0.35
C ARG A 147 0.42 5.06 0.01
N LEU A 148 1.25 5.42 -0.97
CA LEU A 148 2.57 6.01 -0.75
C LEU A 148 2.51 7.31 0.04
N GLY A 149 1.49 8.15 -0.19
CA GLY A 149 1.27 9.36 0.61
C GLY A 149 1.13 9.03 2.10
N SER A 150 0.34 8.00 2.43
CA SER A 150 0.18 7.53 3.82
C SER A 150 1.37 6.75 4.37
N MET A 151 2.28 6.26 3.52
CA MET A 151 3.42 5.46 3.95
C MET A 151 4.64 6.30 4.35
N ALA A 152 4.64 7.62 4.13
CA ALA A 152 5.71 8.50 4.61
C ALA A 152 6.00 8.30 6.12
N TRP A 153 4.96 7.99 6.92
CA TRP A 153 5.05 7.62 8.34
C TRP A 153 5.85 6.34 8.62
N THR A 154 5.90 5.42 7.67
CA THR A 154 6.41 4.07 7.84
C THR A 154 7.74 3.85 7.13
N ILE A 155 7.87 4.30 5.88
CA ILE A 155 9.07 4.12 5.06
C ILE A 155 9.97 5.37 4.99
N GLY A 156 9.51 6.49 5.58
CA GLY A 156 10.19 7.79 5.53
C GLY A 156 9.75 8.64 4.32
N SER A 157 9.74 9.96 4.51
CA SER A 157 9.27 10.93 3.50
C SER A 157 10.12 10.89 2.23
N GLU A 158 11.44 10.75 2.32
CA GLU A 158 12.31 10.68 1.13
C GLU A 158 11.98 9.50 0.22
N ALA A 159 11.77 8.31 0.80
CA ALA A 159 11.40 7.11 0.04
C ALA A 159 10.00 7.23 -0.59
N ALA A 160 9.05 7.81 0.13
CA ALA A 160 7.70 8.05 -0.36
C ALA A 160 7.70 9.08 -1.51
N GLU A 161 8.33 10.25 -1.30
CA GLU A 161 8.46 11.31 -2.29
C GLU A 161 9.18 10.83 -3.55
N GLY A 162 10.33 10.15 -3.38
CA GLY A 162 11.09 9.58 -4.49
C GLY A 162 10.27 8.58 -5.30
N THR A 163 9.49 7.72 -4.62
CA THR A 163 8.63 6.75 -5.30
C THR A 163 7.48 7.43 -6.04
N LEU A 164 6.82 8.43 -5.46
CA LEU A 164 5.77 9.21 -6.12
C LEU A 164 6.28 9.95 -7.36
N ARG A 165 7.48 10.55 -7.28
CA ARG A 165 8.13 11.17 -8.44
C ARG A 165 8.44 10.17 -9.54
N ARG A 166 8.85 8.94 -9.20
CA ARG A 166 9.03 7.87 -10.20
C ARG A 166 7.72 7.43 -10.85
N ILE A 167 6.61 7.41 -10.11
CA ILE A 167 5.28 7.16 -10.69
C ILE A 167 4.96 8.23 -11.72
N LEU A 168 5.09 9.51 -11.35
CA LEU A 168 4.83 10.65 -12.25
C LEU A 168 5.69 10.62 -13.51
N ALA A 169 6.95 10.19 -13.42
CA ALA A 169 7.84 10.06 -14.56
C ALA A 169 7.47 8.91 -15.52
N ARG A 170 6.71 7.90 -15.06
CA ARG A 170 6.38 6.70 -15.85
C ARG A 170 4.94 6.67 -16.34
N THR A 171 4.02 7.31 -15.62
CA THR A 171 2.60 7.21 -15.91
C THR A 171 2.16 8.19 -16.99
N VAL A 172 1.31 7.70 -17.91
CA VAL A 172 0.60 8.54 -18.88
C VAL A 172 -0.89 8.67 -18.55
N ARG A 173 -1.33 8.06 -17.43
CA ARG A 173 -2.74 8.04 -17.01
C ARG A 173 -3.07 9.27 -16.18
N THR A 174 -4.07 10.02 -16.59
CA THR A 174 -4.50 11.25 -15.92
C THR A 174 -4.89 11.03 -14.46
N GLU A 175 -5.59 9.95 -14.15
CA GLU A 175 -6.03 9.63 -12.79
C GLU A 175 -4.84 9.29 -11.87
N VAL A 176 -3.86 8.57 -12.40
CA VAL A 176 -2.63 8.24 -11.65
C VAL A 176 -1.76 9.47 -11.45
N GLN A 177 -1.65 10.34 -12.47
CA GLN A 177 -0.96 11.61 -12.36
C GLN A 177 -1.58 12.50 -11.28
N ALA A 178 -2.92 12.61 -11.26
CA ALA A 178 -3.65 13.38 -10.27
C ALA A 178 -3.44 12.83 -8.84
N ALA A 179 -3.59 11.51 -8.67
CA ALA A 179 -3.35 10.85 -7.39
C ALA A 179 -1.92 11.06 -6.89
N ALA A 180 -0.92 10.80 -7.75
CA ALA A 180 0.49 10.89 -7.36
C ALA A 180 0.94 12.33 -7.09
N THR A 181 0.42 13.31 -7.84
CA THR A 181 0.72 14.74 -7.60
C THR A 181 0.13 15.20 -6.28
N TYR A 182 -1.14 14.83 -6.00
CA TYR A 182 -1.78 15.14 -4.72
C TYR A 182 -1.08 14.46 -3.54
N SER A 183 -0.77 13.17 -3.64
CA SER A 183 -0.07 12.42 -2.59
C SER A 183 1.37 12.93 -2.36
N LEU A 184 2.04 13.43 -3.40
CA LEU A 184 3.36 14.06 -3.26
C LEU A 184 3.26 15.38 -2.49
N ALA A 185 2.26 16.20 -2.79
CA ALA A 185 2.00 17.43 -2.03
C ALA A 185 1.72 17.13 -0.55
N ALA A 186 0.89 16.11 -0.28
CA ALA A 186 0.62 15.68 1.09
C ALA A 186 1.91 15.18 1.79
N ALA A 187 2.73 14.34 1.14
CA ALA A 187 3.97 13.84 1.73
C ALA A 187 4.97 14.97 2.05
N LEU A 188 4.97 16.07 1.28
CA LEU A 188 5.80 17.24 1.52
C LEU A 188 5.44 17.97 2.82
N THR A 189 4.16 17.98 3.19
CA THR A 189 3.59 18.72 4.34
C THR A 189 3.37 17.84 5.57
N THR A 190 3.29 16.51 5.41
CA THR A 190 3.03 15.54 6.50
C THR A 190 4.18 15.42 7.52
N ALA A 191 5.33 16.05 7.27
CA ALA A 191 6.50 16.00 8.15
C ALA A 191 6.25 16.66 9.54
N GLU A 192 5.13 17.35 9.74
CA GLU A 192 4.79 18.11 10.95
C GLU A 192 4.36 17.26 12.17
N SER A 193 3.87 16.02 12.04
CA SER A 193 3.16 15.35 13.17
C SER A 193 3.91 14.20 13.88
N LEU A 194 5.24 14.13 13.82
CA LEU A 194 6.01 13.09 14.53
C LEU A 194 6.30 13.49 16.00
N PRO A 195 5.82 12.74 17.02
CA PRO A 195 6.25 12.95 18.39
C PRO A 195 7.74 12.61 18.55
N GLY A 196 8.55 13.56 19.00
CA GLY A 196 9.97 13.33 19.30
C GLY A 196 10.91 13.33 18.09
N LYS A 197 10.42 13.60 16.88
CA LYS A 197 11.25 14.19 15.83
C LYS A 197 10.94 15.67 15.81
N GLU A 198 11.95 16.53 15.68
CA GLU A 198 11.70 17.95 15.42
C GLU A 198 10.64 18.07 14.33
N PRO A 199 9.67 19.02 14.42
CA PRO A 199 8.68 19.23 13.37
C PRO A 199 9.47 19.25 12.07
N GLY A 200 9.29 18.25 11.22
CA GLY A 200 10.13 18.09 10.05
C GLY A 200 9.88 19.35 9.25
N VAL A 201 10.87 20.25 9.27
CA VAL A 201 10.64 21.67 9.02
C VAL A 201 9.87 21.75 7.71
N ASN A 202 8.62 22.22 7.80
CA ASN A 202 7.93 22.70 6.63
C ASN A 202 8.74 23.91 6.18
N THR A 203 9.79 23.65 5.42
CA THR A 203 10.63 24.72 4.93
C THR A 203 9.78 25.51 3.95
N PRO A 204 9.95 26.83 3.85
CA PRO A 204 9.24 27.63 2.87
C PRO A 204 9.31 27.03 1.45
N GLU A 205 10.40 26.33 1.12
CA GLU A 205 10.57 25.64 -0.16
C GLU A 205 9.65 24.42 -0.30
N ARG A 206 9.52 23.59 0.75
CA ARG A 206 8.61 22.42 0.73
C ARG A 206 7.16 22.86 0.68
N GLU A 207 6.78 23.88 1.46
CA GLU A 207 5.43 24.46 1.40
C GLU A 207 5.13 25.02 0.01
N ALA A 208 6.05 25.79 -0.55
CA ALA A 208 5.89 26.39 -1.87
C ALA A 208 5.74 25.32 -2.96
N GLU A 209 6.49 24.23 -2.87
CA GLU A 209 6.35 23.11 -3.80
C GLU A 209 5.02 22.38 -3.60
N ALA A 210 4.60 22.11 -2.37
CA ALA A 210 3.31 21.50 -2.09
C ALA A 210 2.16 22.34 -2.67
N LYS A 211 2.17 23.66 -2.44
CA LYS A 211 1.19 24.61 -3.02
C LYS A 211 1.18 24.56 -4.54
N ARG A 212 2.35 24.55 -5.19
CA ARG A 212 2.45 24.42 -6.66
C ARG A 212 1.84 23.12 -7.17
N LEU A 213 2.13 22.00 -6.50
CA LEU A 213 1.59 20.69 -6.87
C LEU A 213 0.07 20.64 -6.68
N LEU A 214 -0.46 21.20 -5.59
CA LEU A 214 -1.91 21.28 -5.37
C LEU A 214 -2.59 22.14 -6.44
N ALA A 215 -2.03 23.32 -6.75
CA ALA A 215 -2.53 24.17 -7.83
C ALA A 215 -2.50 23.44 -9.20
N LEU A 216 -1.44 22.66 -9.46
CA LEU A 216 -1.34 21.85 -10.67
C LEU A 216 -2.45 20.79 -10.75
N VAL A 217 -2.80 20.13 -9.64
CA VAL A 217 -3.93 19.18 -9.59
C VAL A 217 -5.24 19.89 -9.89
N VAL A 218 -5.48 21.06 -9.30
CA VAL A 218 -6.69 21.84 -9.54
C VAL A 218 -6.81 22.26 -11.01
N GLU A 219 -5.71 22.71 -11.63
CA GLU A 219 -5.71 23.21 -13.01
C GLU A 219 -5.76 22.07 -14.04
N LYS A 220 -4.91 21.06 -13.91
CA LYS A 220 -4.70 20.03 -14.94
C LYS A 220 -5.54 18.77 -14.73
N HIS A 221 -6.08 18.57 -13.53
CA HIS A 221 -6.82 17.36 -13.15
C HIS A 221 -8.20 17.67 -12.56
N ALA A 222 -8.82 18.76 -13.01
CA ALA A 222 -10.10 19.30 -12.52
C ALA A 222 -11.27 18.29 -12.51
N THR A 223 -11.25 17.28 -13.38
CA THR A 223 -12.32 16.26 -13.48
C THR A 223 -12.15 15.10 -12.49
N THR A 224 -11.03 15.06 -11.76
CA THR A 224 -10.74 13.99 -10.79
C THR A 224 -11.18 14.40 -9.38
N LYS A 225 -11.45 13.41 -8.52
CA LYS A 225 -11.73 13.67 -7.09
C LYS A 225 -10.60 14.44 -6.37
N TYR A 226 -9.37 14.33 -6.88
CA TYR A 226 -8.20 14.98 -6.29
C TYR A 226 -8.21 16.49 -6.48
N ALA A 227 -8.94 17.03 -7.45
CA ALA A 227 -9.07 18.48 -7.61
C ALA A 227 -9.76 19.13 -6.42
N GLU A 228 -10.87 18.55 -5.94
CA GLU A 228 -11.56 19.06 -4.75
C GLU A 228 -10.73 18.87 -3.49
N GLN A 229 -10.06 17.72 -3.35
CA GLN A 229 -9.14 17.50 -2.23
C GLN A 229 -7.96 18.49 -2.25
N ALA A 230 -7.44 18.81 -3.43
CA ALA A 230 -6.34 19.76 -3.59
C ALA A 230 -6.76 21.19 -3.28
N LYS A 231 -7.99 21.60 -3.62
CA LYS A 231 -8.54 22.91 -3.20
C LYS A 231 -8.61 23.01 -1.67
N GLY A 232 -9.11 21.97 -1.00
CA GLY A 232 -9.17 21.91 0.46
C GLY A 232 -7.78 22.02 1.10
N ALA A 233 -6.83 21.19 0.65
CA ALA A 233 -5.46 21.20 1.15
C ALA A 233 -4.74 22.54 0.87
N LEU A 234 -5.00 23.18 -0.28
CA LEU A 234 -4.42 24.49 -0.60
C LEU A 234 -4.98 25.56 0.35
N PHE A 235 -6.29 25.54 0.60
CA PHE A 235 -6.92 26.43 1.57
C PHE A 235 -6.32 26.27 2.96
N GLU A 236 -6.13 25.02 3.41
CA GLU A 236 -5.48 24.71 4.69
C GLU A 236 -4.07 25.33 4.75
N LEU A 237 -3.20 25.08 3.77
CA LEU A 237 -1.83 25.62 3.78
C LEU A 237 -1.75 27.15 3.68
N GLU A 238 -2.78 27.81 3.17
CA GLU A 238 -2.80 29.28 3.03
C GLU A 238 -3.37 29.98 4.27
N HIS A 239 -4.38 29.37 4.90
CA HIS A 239 -5.22 30.01 5.89
C HIS A 239 -5.18 29.33 7.27
N LEU A 240 -4.92 28.01 7.33
CA LEU A 240 -4.99 27.19 8.53
C LEU A 240 -3.60 26.66 8.89
N GLY A 241 -2.87 27.41 9.72
CA GLY A 241 -1.54 27.01 10.17
C GLY A 241 -1.04 27.88 11.32
N ILE A 242 0.03 27.45 11.96
CA ILE A 242 0.65 28.22 13.06
C ILE A 242 1.05 29.61 12.56
N GLY A 243 0.67 30.64 13.31
CA GLY A 243 0.94 32.05 12.96
C GLY A 243 -0.06 32.67 11.96
N LYS A 244 -1.00 31.89 11.42
CA LYS A 244 -2.12 32.44 10.63
C LYS A 244 -3.23 32.95 11.55
N THR A 245 -4.01 33.90 11.06
CA THR A 245 -5.21 34.35 11.77
C THR A 245 -6.29 33.27 11.64
N ALA A 246 -6.76 32.74 12.77
CA ALA A 246 -7.87 31.79 12.78
C ALA A 246 -9.11 32.40 12.06
N PRO A 247 -9.76 31.65 11.15
CA PRO A 247 -10.93 32.14 10.42
C PRO A 247 -12.06 32.56 11.36
N GLU A 248 -12.74 33.65 11.00
CA GLU A 248 -13.95 34.06 11.70
C GLU A 248 -15.06 33.04 11.46
N PHE A 249 -15.80 32.72 12.52
CA PHE A 249 -17.02 31.94 12.42
C PHE A 249 -18.00 32.39 13.49
N GLU A 250 -19.28 32.17 13.20
CA GLU A 250 -20.39 32.40 14.11
C GLU A 250 -21.10 31.07 14.36
N THR A 251 -21.42 30.80 15.61
CA THR A 251 -22.16 29.61 16.02
C THR A 251 -23.06 29.92 17.20
N VAL A 252 -23.87 28.94 17.59
CA VAL A 252 -24.81 29.04 18.70
C VAL A 252 -24.43 27.97 19.72
N ASP A 253 -24.35 28.34 21.00
CA ASP A 253 -24.07 27.38 22.07
C ASP A 253 -25.31 26.54 22.43
N GLU A 254 -25.14 25.61 23.37
CA GLU A 254 -26.21 24.70 23.83
C GLU A 254 -27.39 25.42 24.52
N ASN A 255 -27.22 26.69 24.88
CA ASN A 255 -28.24 27.54 25.49
C ASN A 255 -28.92 28.48 24.47
N GLY A 256 -28.60 28.34 23.18
CA GLY A 256 -29.15 29.19 22.12
C GLY A 256 -28.48 30.56 22.02
N LYS A 257 -27.35 30.79 22.69
CA LYS A 257 -26.62 32.06 22.63
C LYS A 257 -25.66 32.05 21.45
N ALA A 258 -25.86 32.99 20.53
CA ALA A 258 -24.94 33.24 19.43
C ALA A 258 -23.62 33.80 19.96
N TRP A 259 -22.51 33.30 19.41
CA TRP A 259 -21.17 33.84 19.63
C TRP A 259 -20.35 33.74 18.37
N ARG A 260 -19.36 34.63 18.25
CA ARG A 260 -18.37 34.63 17.17
C ARG A 260 -16.96 34.53 17.74
N LEU A 261 -16.02 34.03 16.94
CA LEU A 261 -14.63 33.91 17.40
C LEU A 261 -14.05 35.24 17.86
N SER A 262 -14.40 36.35 17.19
CA SER A 262 -13.91 37.68 17.58
C SER A 262 -14.36 38.14 18.98
N ASP A 263 -15.40 37.55 19.57
CA ASP A 263 -15.85 37.91 20.94
C ASP A 263 -14.81 37.56 22.01
N TYR A 264 -13.84 36.72 21.66
CA TYR A 264 -12.78 36.25 22.55
C TYR A 264 -11.44 36.96 22.31
N ARG A 265 -11.40 38.03 21.49
CA ARG A 265 -10.18 38.83 21.28
C ARG A 265 -9.61 39.33 22.62
N GLY A 266 -8.29 39.23 22.76
CA GLY A 266 -7.57 39.55 23.99
C GLY A 266 -7.49 38.41 25.02
N LYS A 267 -8.08 37.24 24.72
CA LYS A 267 -7.97 36.02 25.54
C LYS A 267 -7.21 34.92 24.81
N VAL A 268 -6.55 34.05 25.57
CA VAL A 268 -6.11 32.75 25.08
C VAL A 268 -7.36 31.88 24.92
N THR A 269 -7.63 31.43 23.70
CA THR A 269 -8.85 30.68 23.35
C THR A 269 -8.45 29.32 22.81
N ILE A 270 -9.01 28.26 23.38
CA ILE A 270 -8.89 26.88 22.89
C ILE A 270 -10.22 26.53 22.23
N ILE A 271 -10.17 26.01 21.02
CA ILE A 271 -11.33 25.54 20.26
C ILE A 271 -11.14 24.05 20.05
N ASP A 272 -12.09 23.26 20.53
CA ASP A 272 -12.08 21.81 20.42
C ASP A 272 -13.24 21.35 19.52
N PHE A 273 -12.92 20.56 18.50
CA PHE A 273 -13.90 20.00 17.56
C PHE A 273 -14.09 18.51 17.88
N TRP A 274 -15.29 18.15 18.33
CA TRP A 274 -15.65 16.79 18.72
C TRP A 274 -17.07 16.43 18.27
N GLY A 275 -17.43 15.14 18.34
CA GLY A 275 -18.75 14.62 17.98
C GLY A 275 -19.17 13.42 18.82
N TYR A 276 -20.46 13.07 18.74
CA TYR A 276 -21.02 11.87 19.36
C TYR A 276 -20.98 10.72 18.35
N TRP A 277 -20.57 9.52 18.81
CA TRP A 277 -20.48 8.29 18.02
C TRP A 277 -21.49 7.27 18.51
#